data_AF-A0A4Q6BL58-F1
#
_entry.id   AF-A0A4Q6BL58-F1
#
_cell.length_a   1.000
_cell.length_b   1.000
_cell.length_c   1.000
_cell.angle_alpha   90.00
_cell.angle_beta   90.00
_cell.angle_gamma   90.00
#
_symmetry.space_group_name_H-M   'P 1'
#
loop_
_entity.id
_entity.type
_entity.pdbx_description
1 polymer ?
#
loop_
_entity_poly.entity_id
_entity_poly.type
_entity_poly.pdbx_seq_one_letter_code
_entity_poly.pdbx_strand_id
1 'polypeptide(L)'
;LKTMVPPGTQALAALEMGGIPIATALSLVTGIPCVFVRKEAKEYGTCKFAEGMEIEGLKLCIIEDVITTGGQVLLSAADLRSMNATVSDVLCVIDRGGGEEKLKSAGLKMHALFNMAELKAHL
;
A
#
# COMPACT_ATOMS: atom_id res chain seq x y z
N LEU A 1 9.83 -9.05 3.61
CA LEU A 1 8.59 -8.25 3.75
C LEU A 1 7.99 -8.27 5.16
N LYS A 2 7.72 -9.41 5.81
CA LYS A 2 7.12 -9.42 7.18
C LYS A 2 7.79 -8.48 8.18
N THR A 3 9.12 -8.50 8.25
CA THR A 3 9.92 -7.65 9.16
C THR A 3 9.96 -6.17 8.76
N MET A 4 9.47 -5.84 7.56
CA MET A 4 9.44 -4.48 7.02
C MET A 4 8.07 -3.81 7.19
N VAL A 5 7.05 -4.56 7.64
CA VAL A 5 5.76 -3.96 7.96
C VAL A 5 5.96 -2.98 9.13
N PRO A 6 5.58 -1.70 8.99
CA PRO A 6 5.80 -0.70 10.02
C PRO A 6 5.12 -1.08 11.35
N PRO A 7 5.76 -0.79 12.50
CA PRO A 7 5.13 -0.98 13.79
C PRO A 7 3.81 -0.21 13.94
N GLY A 8 2.84 -0.87 14.56
CA GLY A 8 1.51 -0.31 14.79
C GLY A 8 0.60 -0.31 13.56
N THR A 9 0.99 -0.92 12.43
CA THR A 9 0.06 -1.18 11.32
C THR A 9 -1.09 -2.08 11.79
N GLN A 10 -2.32 -1.59 11.64
CA GLN A 10 -3.54 -2.28 12.06
C GLN A 10 -4.25 -2.97 10.89
N ALA A 11 -4.06 -2.49 9.66
CA ALA A 11 -4.50 -3.19 8.46
C ALA A 11 -3.58 -2.90 7.26
N LEU A 12 -3.51 -3.88 6.35
CA LEU A 12 -2.77 -3.82 5.10
C LEU A 12 -3.71 -3.35 3.98
N ALA A 13 -3.44 -2.19 3.39
CA ALA A 13 -4.22 -1.65 2.28
C ALA A 13 -3.60 -2.10 0.95
N ALA A 14 -4.14 -3.18 0.37
CA ALA A 14 -3.61 -3.78 -0.84
C ALA A 14 -4.13 -3.05 -2.07
N LEU A 15 -3.23 -2.47 -2.86
CA LEU A 15 -3.62 -1.85 -4.13
C LEU A 15 -3.90 -2.92 -5.18
N GLU A 16 -4.99 -2.77 -5.91
CA GLU A 16 -5.27 -3.67 -7.02
C GLU A 16 -4.34 -3.40 -8.22
N MET A 17 -3.89 -4.42 -8.97
CA MET A 17 -4.05 -5.85 -8.70
C MET A 17 -2.79 -6.46 -8.07
N GLY A 18 -1.63 -5.84 -8.26
CA GLY A 18 -0.32 -6.38 -7.89
C GLY A 18 -0.10 -6.50 -6.38
N GLY A 19 -0.58 -5.52 -5.61
CA GLY A 19 -0.49 -5.53 -4.14
C GLY A 19 -1.35 -6.61 -3.46
N ILE A 20 -2.43 -7.09 -4.09
CA ILE A 20 -3.40 -8.02 -3.48
C ILE A 20 -2.77 -9.36 -3.05
N PRO A 21 -2.06 -10.11 -3.92
CA PRO A 21 -1.42 -11.36 -3.51
C PRO A 21 -0.40 -11.18 -2.39
N ILE A 22 0.35 -10.07 -2.42
CA ILE A 22 1.40 -9.78 -1.44
C ILE A 22 0.78 -9.45 -0.07
N ALA A 23 -0.23 -8.57 -0.04
CA ALA A 23 -0.94 -8.22 1.18
C ALA A 23 -1.67 -9.42 1.78
N THR A 24 -2.23 -10.28 0.93
CA THR A 24 -2.87 -11.54 1.37
C THR A 24 -1.85 -12.46 2.03
N ALA A 25 -0.70 -12.69 1.40
CA ALA A 25 0.37 -13.49 1.98
C ALA A 25 0.91 -12.88 3.28
N LEU A 26 1.10 -11.56 3.33
CA LEU A 26 1.51 -10.83 4.53
C LEU A 26 0.50 -10.97 5.66
N SER A 27 -0.80 -10.84 5.37
CA SER A 27 -1.89 -11.03 6.32
C SER A 27 -1.83 -12.42 6.95
N LEU A 28 -1.69 -13.47 6.13
CA LEU A 28 -1.59 -14.85 6.61
C LEU A 28 -0.40 -15.09 7.56
N VAL A 29 0.75 -14.46 7.33
CA VAL A 29 1.98 -14.69 8.13
C VAL A 29 2.16 -13.71 9.30
N THR A 30 1.41 -12.60 9.31
CA THR A 30 1.48 -11.57 10.36
C THR A 30 0.26 -11.55 11.28
N GLY A 31 -0.88 -12.05 10.80
CA GLY A 31 -2.18 -11.89 11.46
C GLY A 31 -2.79 -10.49 11.31
N ILE A 32 -2.14 -9.57 10.58
CA ILE A 32 -2.67 -8.23 10.32
C ILE A 32 -3.74 -8.34 9.23
N PRO A 33 -4.99 -7.89 9.46
CA PRO A 33 -6.04 -7.97 8.45
C PRO A 33 -5.69 -7.14 7.21
N CYS A 34 -6.24 -7.53 6.05
CA CYS A 34 -6.06 -6.79 4.80
C CYS A 34 -7.39 -6.23 4.29
N VAL A 35 -7.32 -5.07 3.65
CA VAL A 35 -8.40 -4.45 2.87
C VAL A 35 -7.93 -4.25 1.44
N PHE A 36 -8.84 -4.38 0.48
CA PHE A 36 -8.52 -4.27 -0.94
C PHE A 36 -8.95 -2.91 -1.46
N VAL A 37 -8.01 -2.16 -2.02
CA VAL A 37 -8.20 -0.80 -2.51
C VAL A 37 -8.33 -0.83 -4.03
N ARG A 38 -9.46 -0.36 -4.54
CA ARG A 38 -9.76 -0.31 -5.96
C ARG A 38 -9.13 0.92 -6.62
N LYS A 39 -8.90 0.86 -7.94
CA LYS A 39 -8.48 2.01 -8.76
C LYS A 39 -9.63 2.96 -9.04
N GLU A 40 -10.84 2.41 -9.13
CA GLU A 40 -12.07 3.15 -9.41
C GLU A 40 -13.15 2.78 -8.39
N ALA A 41 -13.87 3.78 -7.90
CA ALA A 41 -15.02 3.55 -7.03
C ALA A 41 -16.15 2.85 -7.81
N LYS A 42 -16.99 2.06 -7.13
CA LYS A 42 -18.19 1.48 -7.76
C LYS A 42 -19.15 2.59 -8.20
N GLU A 43 -19.68 2.49 -9.41
CA GLU A 43 -20.72 3.42 -9.92
C GLU A 43 -22.09 3.21 -9.25
N TYR A 44 -22.34 2.05 -8.62
CA TYR A 44 -23.61 1.70 -7.97
C TYR A 44 -23.39 0.90 -6.67
N GLY A 45 -24.27 1.07 -5.67
CA GLY A 45 -24.22 0.38 -4.37
C GLY A 45 -23.63 1.26 -3.26
N THR A 46 -22.88 0.68 -2.31
CA THR A 46 -22.33 1.42 -1.15
C THR A 46 -21.17 2.37 -1.50
N CYS A 47 -20.79 2.49 -2.77
CA CYS A 47 -19.66 3.30 -3.27
C CYS A 47 -18.35 3.12 -2.48
N LYS A 48 -18.12 1.95 -1.87
CA LYS A 48 -16.96 1.71 -1.01
C LYS A 48 -15.70 1.50 -1.86
N PHE A 49 -14.68 2.33 -1.59
CA PHE A 49 -13.37 2.32 -2.23
C PHE A 49 -12.43 1.23 -1.67
N ALA A 50 -12.61 0.90 -0.38
CA ALA A 50 -11.93 -0.21 0.29
C ALA A 50 -12.94 -1.34 0.56
N GLU A 51 -12.64 -2.56 0.10
CA GLU A 51 -13.41 -3.76 0.40
C GLU A 51 -12.77 -4.52 1.57
N GLY A 52 -13.58 -4.94 2.54
CA GLY A 52 -13.13 -5.63 3.75
C GLY A 52 -13.75 -5.03 5.01
N MET A 53 -12.95 -4.87 6.04
CA MET A 53 -13.34 -4.27 7.32
C MET A 53 -13.44 -2.73 7.22
N GLU A 54 -14.13 -2.11 8.18
CA GLU A 54 -14.12 -0.65 8.35
C GLU A 54 -12.71 -0.16 8.71
N ILE A 55 -12.28 0.94 8.09
CA ILE A 55 -10.91 1.46 8.18
C ILE A 55 -10.78 2.77 8.95
N GLU A 56 -11.90 3.38 9.34
CA GLU A 56 -11.93 4.64 10.07
C GLU A 56 -11.12 4.56 11.37
N GLY A 57 -10.22 5.52 11.57
CA GLY A 57 -9.35 5.59 12.76
C GLY A 57 -8.20 4.57 12.78
N LEU A 58 -8.09 3.69 11.78
CA LEU A 58 -7.01 2.69 11.72
C LEU A 58 -5.73 3.25 11.09
N LYS A 59 -4.58 2.77 11.57
CA LYS A 59 -3.28 2.97 10.91
C LYS A 59 -3.05 1.91 9.83
N LEU A 60 -3.03 2.34 8.58
CA LEU A 60 -2.87 1.47 7.41
C LEU A 60 -1.44 1.55 6.85
N CYS A 61 -0.96 0.43 6.32
CA CYS A 61 0.21 0.39 5.45
C CYS A 61 -0.24 -0.01 4.04
N ILE A 62 0.08 0.82 3.03
CA ILE A 62 -0.21 0.48 1.64
C ILE A 62 0.74 -0.60 1.17
N ILE A 63 0.22 -1.63 0.49
CA ILE A 63 1.00 -2.71 -0.11
C ILE A 63 0.87 -2.65 -1.63
N GLU A 64 2.01 -2.65 -2.32
CA GLU A 64 2.09 -2.68 -3.79
C GLU A 64 3.15 -3.68 -4.26
N ASP A 65 3.05 -4.18 -5.49
CA ASP A 65 4.11 -4.99 -6.09
C ASP A 65 5.30 -4.14 -6.54
N VAL A 66 5.05 -3.15 -7.41
CA VAL A 66 6.06 -2.34 -8.08
C VAL A 66 5.69 -0.87 -8.03
N ILE A 67 6.61 -0.04 -7.54
CA ILE A 67 6.45 1.42 -7.58
C ILE A 67 7.37 1.99 -8.66
N THR A 68 6.78 2.82 -9.53
CA THR A 68 7.53 3.68 -10.48
C THR A 68 7.41 5.13 -10.01
N THR A 69 6.42 5.87 -10.50
CA THR A 69 6.19 7.29 -10.15
C THR A 69 5.44 7.50 -8.84
N GLY A 70 4.90 6.44 -8.23
CA GLY A 70 4.06 6.51 -7.03
C GLY A 70 2.67 7.11 -7.23
N GLY A 71 2.22 7.37 -8.46
CA GLY A 71 0.94 8.02 -8.75
C GLY A 71 -0.27 7.33 -8.13
N GLN A 72 -0.40 6.02 -8.33
CA GLN A 72 -1.51 5.24 -7.78
C GLN A 72 -1.50 5.23 -6.24
N VAL A 73 -0.32 5.07 -5.65
CA VAL A 73 -0.14 5.10 -4.19
C VAL A 73 -0.63 6.43 -3.59
N LEU A 74 -0.36 7.55 -4.25
CA LEU A 74 -0.79 8.87 -3.80
C LEU A 74 -2.30 9.05 -3.84
N LEU A 75 -2.94 8.63 -4.94
CA LEU A 75 -4.40 8.68 -5.08
C LEU A 75 -5.05 7.85 -3.98
N SER A 76 -4.65 6.57 -3.88
CA SER A 76 -5.19 5.66 -2.87
C SER A 76 -4.91 6.13 -1.44
N ALA A 77 -3.74 6.72 -1.16
CA ALA A 77 -3.46 7.29 0.16
C ALA A 77 -4.39 8.48 0.49
N ALA A 78 -4.67 9.34 -0.48
CA ALA A 78 -5.60 10.46 -0.30
C ALA A 78 -7.02 9.94 -0.03
N ASP A 79 -7.48 8.95 -0.79
CA ASP A 79 -8.81 8.36 -0.65
C ASP A 79 -8.97 7.67 0.71
N LEU A 80 -7.98 6.87 1.14
CA LEU A 80 -7.99 6.24 2.46
C LEU A 80 -7.97 7.27 3.60
N ARG A 81 -7.19 8.36 3.46
CA ARG A 81 -7.18 9.46 4.43
C ARG A 81 -8.52 10.20 4.49
N SER A 82 -9.22 10.33 3.35
CA SER A 82 -10.57 10.92 3.32
C SER A 82 -11.61 10.09 4.08
N MET A 83 -11.32 8.79 4.30
CA MET A 83 -12.10 7.87 5.13
C MET A 83 -11.61 7.81 6.58
N ASN A 84 -10.93 8.87 7.05
CA ASN A 84 -10.39 8.99 8.41
C ASN A 84 -9.36 7.90 8.79
N ALA A 85 -8.74 7.23 7.82
CA ALA A 85 -7.63 6.32 8.09
C ALA A 85 -6.28 7.06 8.16
N THR A 86 -5.38 6.61 9.03
CA THR A 86 -4.01 7.11 9.07
C THR A 86 -3.15 6.31 8.10
N VAL A 87 -2.62 6.98 7.06
CA VAL A 87 -1.73 6.35 6.07
C VAL A 87 -0.40 7.12 6.06
N SER A 88 0.67 6.48 6.54
CA SER A 88 2.02 7.09 6.61
C SER A 88 3.08 6.28 5.87
N ASP A 89 2.79 5.06 5.47
CA ASP A 89 3.78 4.12 4.95
C ASP A 89 3.25 3.35 3.74
N VAL A 90 4.11 3.13 2.77
CA VAL A 90 3.90 2.22 1.64
C VAL A 90 5.05 1.21 1.57
N LEU A 91 4.71 -0.07 1.44
CA LEU A 91 5.65 -1.17 1.28
C LEU A 91 5.47 -1.76 -0.13
N CYS A 92 6.56 -1.82 -0.90
CA CYS A 92 6.58 -2.49 -2.20
C CYS A 92 7.66 -3.57 -2.30
N VAL A 93 7.52 -4.46 -3.27
CA VAL A 93 8.55 -5.47 -3.58
C VAL A 93 9.68 -4.82 -4.37
N ILE A 94 9.34 -4.06 -5.41
CA ILE A 94 10.33 -3.47 -6.32
C ILE A 94 10.11 -1.97 -6.43
N ASP A 95 11.13 -1.19 -6.12
CA ASP A 95 11.23 0.22 -6.51
C ASP A 95 11.96 0.34 -7.86
N ARG A 96 11.23 0.84 -8.87
CA ARG A 96 11.75 1.13 -10.22
C ARG A 96 12.32 2.55 -10.37
N GLY A 97 12.26 3.35 -9.31
CA GLY A 97 12.77 4.72 -9.24
C GLY A 97 11.76 5.77 -9.73
N GLY A 98 11.93 6.99 -9.20
CA GLY A 98 11.16 8.19 -9.59
C GLY A 98 9.95 8.51 -8.70
N GLY A 99 9.63 7.68 -7.71
CA GLY A 99 8.48 7.87 -6.81
C GLY A 99 8.82 8.40 -5.43
N GLU A 100 10.04 8.18 -4.93
CA GLU A 100 10.39 8.39 -3.51
C GLU A 100 10.13 9.82 -3.02
N GLU A 101 10.69 10.84 -3.67
CA GLU A 101 10.53 12.25 -3.27
C GLU A 101 9.07 12.71 -3.35
N LYS A 102 8.33 12.21 -4.34
CA LYS A 102 6.91 12.52 -4.53
C LYS A 102 6.05 11.94 -3.39
N LEU A 103 6.33 10.69 -3.01
CA LEU A 103 5.66 10.01 -1.91
C LEU A 103 6.01 10.66 -0.56
N LYS A 104 7.29 10.96 -0.34
CA LYS A 104 7.79 11.64 0.87
C LYS A 104 7.15 13.01 1.05
N SER A 105 7.02 13.79 -0.02
CA SER A 105 6.35 15.10 -0.02
C SER A 105 4.86 15.01 0.35
N ALA A 106 4.23 13.86 0.11
CA ALA A 106 2.85 13.57 0.52
C ALA A 106 2.74 12.91 1.92
N GLY A 107 3.84 12.91 2.69
CA GLY A 107 3.90 12.31 4.02
C GLY A 107 3.86 10.78 4.01
N LEU A 108 4.30 10.14 2.92
CA LEU A 108 4.42 8.69 2.81
C LEU A 108 5.88 8.27 2.83
N LYS A 109 6.22 7.39 3.77
CA LYS A 109 7.52 6.70 3.78
C LYS A 109 7.44 5.46 2.90
N MET A 110 8.29 5.39 1.89
CA MET A 110 8.41 4.21 1.03
C MET A 110 9.40 3.22 1.62
N HIS A 111 9.00 1.94 1.63
CA HIS A 111 9.83 0.80 1.98
C HIS A 111 9.85 -0.15 0.79
N ALA A 112 11.01 -0.44 0.22
CA ALA A 112 11.16 -1.34 -0.92
C ALA A 112 12.00 -2.56 -0.53
N LEU A 113 11.58 -3.76 -0.94
CA LEU A 113 12.40 -4.97 -0.73
C LEU A 113 13.63 -4.96 -1.64
N PHE A 114 13.47 -4.52 -2.87
CA PHE A 114 14.54 -4.34 -3.84
C PHE A 114 14.40 -3.01 -4.57
N ASN A 115 15.52 -2.34 -4.81
CA ASN A 115 15.63 -1.33 -5.85
C ASN A 115 16.20 -1.94 -7.15
N MET A 116 16.14 -1.19 -8.25
CA MET A 116 16.64 -1.68 -9.55
C MET A 116 18.15 -1.97 -9.58
N ALA A 117 18.96 -1.31 -8.76
CA ALA A 117 20.40 -1.57 -8.71
C ALA A 117 20.66 -2.94 -8.07
N GLU A 118 19.99 -3.26 -6.97
CA GLU A 118 20.03 -4.56 -6.31
C GLU A 118 19.51 -5.68 -7.22
N LEU A 119 18.38 -5.44 -7.89
CA LEU A 119 17.81 -6.45 -8.79
C LEU A 119 18.75 -6.76 -9.97
N LYS A 120 19.39 -5.75 -10.55
CA LYS A 120 20.36 -5.91 -11.64
C LYS A 120 21.66 -6.59 -11.21
N ALA A 121 22.04 -6.52 -9.94
CA ALA A 121 23.24 -7.18 -9.43
C ALA A 121 23.08 -8.72 -9.33
N HIS A 122 21.85 -9.22 -9.45
CA HIS A 122 21.50 -10.64 -9.36
C HIS A 122 20.98 -11.25 -10.68
N LEU A 123 21.08 -10.49 -11.77
CA LEU A 123 20.75 -10.91 -13.14
C LEU A 123 22.03 -10.98 -13.98
#